data_AF-X1P5V8-F1
#
_entry.id   AF-X1P5V8-F1
#
_cell.length_a   1.000
_cell.length_b   1.000
_cell.length_c   1.000
_cell.angle_alpha   90.00
_cell.angle_beta   90.00
_cell.angle_gamma   90.00
#
_symmetry.space_group_name_H-M   'P 1'
#
loop_
_entity.id
_entity.type
_entity.pdbx_description
1 polymer ?
#
loop_
_entity_poly.entity_id
_entity_poly.type
_entity_poly.pdbx_seq_one_letter_code
_entity_poly.pdbx_strand_id
1 'polypeptide(L)'
;MKQSILEVSTTKKYPIGTRIAMGDDVFRYSYAAEAIKSGWGGFNDGTRIHEAGGAIAEHAVGATLINFDCADVVAENGLQGGYVCRYVAPAFRCRIKSNLKTAAGILAITLRDPLPVVIGVTEWIAAYPSIYSRILKAGGVSALHAVGGNLVIGKANEGV
;
A
#
# COMPACT_ATOMS: atom_id res chain seq x y z
N MET A 1 -25.63 13.42 -1.01
CA MET A 1 -24.21 13.43 -1.42
C MET A 1 -23.39 12.42 -0.60
N LYS A 2 -22.47 11.67 -1.21
CA LYS A 2 -21.51 10.78 -0.51
C LYS A 2 -20.33 11.62 0.00
N GLN A 3 -19.98 11.47 1.28
CA GLN A 3 -18.80 12.10 1.86
C GLN A 3 -17.58 11.29 1.43
N SER A 4 -16.54 11.95 0.89
CA SER A 4 -15.35 11.26 0.37
C SER A 4 -14.45 10.80 1.51
N ILE A 5 -13.71 9.70 1.31
CA ILE A 5 -12.67 9.25 2.24
C ILE A 5 -11.45 10.19 2.28
N LEU A 6 -11.38 11.14 1.34
CA LEU A 6 -10.35 12.19 1.26
C LEU A 6 -10.86 13.55 1.81
N GLU A 7 -12.10 13.59 2.30
CA GLU A 7 -12.75 14.82 2.76
C GLU A 7 -12.53 15.03 4.25
N VAL A 8 -12.13 16.25 4.64
CA VAL A 8 -12.17 16.72 6.02
C VAL A 8 -13.49 17.45 6.23
N SER A 9 -14.27 17.04 7.23
CA SER A 9 -15.56 17.66 7.52
C SER A 9 -15.84 17.74 9.01
N THR A 10 -16.47 18.84 9.41
CA THR A 10 -16.98 19.07 10.76
C THR A 10 -18.31 18.38 11.01
N THR A 11 -19.00 17.91 9.95
CA THR A 11 -20.29 17.24 10.06
C THR A 11 -20.11 15.73 9.92
N LYS A 12 -20.39 15.01 11.02
CA LYS A 12 -20.36 13.55 11.08
C LYS A 12 -21.44 12.95 10.17
N LYS A 13 -21.05 12.08 9.24
CA LYS A 13 -21.99 11.40 8.35
C LYS A 13 -22.28 9.93 8.72
N TYR A 14 -21.29 9.22 9.26
CA TYR A 14 -21.45 7.81 9.63
C TYR A 14 -21.29 7.62 11.14
N PRO A 15 -21.83 6.55 11.75
CA PRO A 15 -21.53 6.19 13.13
C PRO A 15 -20.03 6.00 13.36
N ILE A 16 -19.55 6.36 14.56
CA ILE A 16 -18.17 6.04 14.95
C ILE A 16 -18.06 4.52 15.08
N GLY A 17 -16.96 3.96 14.60
CA GLY A 17 -16.70 2.54 14.48
C GLY A 17 -17.15 1.93 13.15
N THR A 18 -17.87 2.67 12.27
CA THR A 18 -18.28 2.15 10.96
C THR A 18 -17.07 1.63 10.19
N ARG A 19 -17.14 0.34 9.82
CA ARG A 19 -16.09 -0.35 9.07
C ARG A 19 -16.29 -0.11 7.58
N ILE A 20 -15.21 0.23 6.89
CA ILE A 20 -15.12 0.25 5.43
C ILE A 20 -13.95 -0.64 5.05
N ALA A 21 -14.23 -1.74 4.35
CA ALA A 21 -13.19 -2.55 3.75
C ALA A 21 -12.81 -1.95 2.39
N MET A 22 -11.50 -1.79 2.15
CA MET A 22 -10.95 -1.45 0.85
C MET A 22 -9.81 -2.41 0.54
N GLY A 23 -10.08 -3.41 -0.31
CA GLY A 23 -9.13 -4.49 -0.54
C GLY A 23 -8.91 -5.31 0.74
N ASP A 24 -7.65 -5.45 1.16
CA ASP A 24 -7.26 -6.19 2.37
C ASP A 24 -7.28 -5.31 3.64
N ASP A 25 -7.56 -4.02 3.48
CA ASP A 25 -7.52 -3.07 4.58
C ASP A 25 -8.91 -2.77 5.09
N VAL A 26 -9.04 -2.71 6.41
CA VAL A 26 -10.27 -2.30 7.08
C VAL A 26 -10.03 -0.98 7.77
N PHE A 27 -10.80 0.00 7.34
CA PHE A 27 -10.86 1.33 7.88
C PHE A 27 -12.01 1.44 8.87
N ARG A 28 -11.78 2.10 10.00
CA ARG A 28 -12.84 2.47 10.93
C ARG A 28 -13.00 3.97 10.95
N TYR A 29 -14.24 4.41 10.86
CA TYR A 29 -14.63 5.78 11.11
C TYR A 29 -14.42 6.11 12.60
N SER A 30 -13.43 6.89 12.97
CA SER A 30 -13.04 7.17 14.36
C SER A 30 -13.01 8.66 14.65
N TYR A 31 -12.66 9.07 15.87
CA TYR A 31 -12.36 10.46 16.19
C TYR A 31 -10.89 10.81 15.89
N ALA A 32 -10.60 12.02 15.41
CA ALA A 32 -9.34 12.77 15.35
C ALA A 32 -9.26 13.81 16.47
N ALA A 33 -8.15 13.82 17.21
CA ALA A 33 -7.95 14.80 18.28
C ALA A 33 -7.64 16.23 17.79
N GLU A 34 -7.21 16.40 16.54
CA GLU A 34 -6.90 17.69 15.94
C GLU A 34 -7.15 17.69 14.42
N ALA A 35 -7.13 18.86 13.80
CA ALA A 35 -7.18 18.97 12.34
C ALA A 35 -6.03 18.15 11.74
N ILE A 36 -6.36 17.26 10.81
CA ILE A 36 -5.38 16.42 10.14
C ILE A 36 -4.40 17.34 9.39
N LYS A 37 -3.16 17.41 9.89
CA LYS A 37 -2.08 18.17 9.25
C LYS A 37 -1.63 17.43 7.98
N SER A 38 -1.09 18.17 7.02
CA SER A 38 -0.44 17.53 5.87
C SER A 38 0.62 16.55 6.37
N GLY A 39 0.56 15.31 5.90
CA GLY A 39 1.40 14.21 6.34
C GLY A 39 0.91 13.41 7.56
N TRP A 40 -0.23 13.75 8.14
CA TRP A 40 -0.88 12.94 9.16
C TRP A 40 -1.82 11.94 8.46
N GLY A 41 -1.22 10.86 7.96
CA GLY A 41 -1.85 9.82 7.14
C GLY A 41 -0.77 8.88 6.56
N GLY A 42 -1.08 8.14 5.49
CA GLY A 42 -0.01 7.49 4.70
C GLY A 42 0.85 8.56 4.04
N PHE A 43 2.03 8.84 4.59
CA PHE A 43 2.93 9.88 4.10
C PHE A 43 4.34 9.34 3.95
N ASN A 44 4.94 9.60 2.79
CA ASN A 44 6.31 9.22 2.51
C ASN A 44 7.25 10.32 3.03
N ASP A 45 8.20 9.97 3.89
CA ASP A 45 9.23 10.89 4.40
C ASP A 45 10.34 11.20 3.36
N GLY A 46 10.20 10.68 2.15
CA GLY A 46 11.16 10.87 1.05
C GLY A 46 12.39 9.97 1.15
N THR A 47 12.52 9.15 2.20
CA THR A 47 13.70 8.31 2.43
C THR A 47 13.57 6.91 1.82
N ARG A 48 12.36 6.49 1.44
CA ARG A 48 12.09 5.17 0.85
C ARG A 48 11.60 5.28 -0.58
N ILE A 49 12.00 4.31 -1.42
CA ILE A 49 11.69 4.21 -2.85
C ILE A 49 10.20 4.44 -3.14
N HIS A 50 9.86 5.29 -4.12
CA HIS A 50 8.47 5.52 -4.52
C HIS A 50 7.92 4.36 -5.37
N GLU A 51 8.81 3.78 -6.15
CA GLU A 51 8.57 2.75 -7.15
C GLU A 51 9.87 1.94 -7.25
N ALA A 52 9.75 0.65 -7.56
CA ALA A 52 10.84 -0.17 -8.06
C ALA A 52 10.40 -0.71 -9.42
N GLY A 53 11.16 -0.48 -10.48
CA GLY A 53 10.78 -0.91 -11.82
C GLY A 53 11.94 -1.53 -12.57
N GLY A 54 11.61 -2.33 -13.58
CA GLY A 54 12.63 -3.02 -14.34
C GLY A 54 12.14 -3.75 -15.58
N ALA A 55 13.11 -4.05 -16.45
CA ALA A 55 12.93 -5.02 -17.52
C ALA A 55 12.77 -6.42 -16.91
N ILE A 56 11.81 -7.19 -17.42
CA ILE A 56 11.49 -8.51 -16.89
C ILE A 56 11.75 -9.60 -17.94
N ALA A 57 12.23 -10.75 -17.48
CA ALA A 57 12.24 -11.96 -18.30
C ALA A 57 10.81 -12.51 -18.48
N GLU A 58 10.63 -13.48 -19.37
CA GLU A 58 9.31 -14.11 -19.54
C GLU A 58 8.86 -14.79 -18.26
N HIS A 59 7.60 -14.57 -17.88
CA HIS A 59 6.93 -15.31 -16.81
C HIS A 59 5.61 -15.85 -17.33
N ALA A 60 5.39 -17.15 -17.12
CA ALA A 60 4.17 -17.82 -17.51
C ALA A 60 2.98 -17.38 -16.65
N VAL A 61 1.77 -17.57 -17.20
CA VAL A 61 0.53 -17.49 -16.41
C VAL A 61 0.62 -18.44 -15.22
N GLY A 62 0.08 -18.05 -14.08
CA GLY A 62 0.15 -18.89 -12.87
C GLY A 62 1.39 -18.66 -12.01
N ALA A 63 2.42 -17.97 -12.50
CA ALA A 63 3.64 -17.73 -11.72
C ALA A 63 3.34 -16.89 -10.47
N THR A 64 3.89 -17.30 -9.33
CA THR A 64 3.81 -16.56 -8.05
C THR A 64 5.14 -15.97 -7.62
N LEU A 65 6.23 -16.29 -8.32
CA LEU A 65 7.54 -15.70 -8.13
C LEU A 65 7.94 -15.04 -9.44
N ILE A 66 8.19 -13.73 -9.40
CA ILE A 66 8.63 -12.97 -10.55
C ILE A 66 9.91 -12.22 -10.22
N ASN A 67 10.73 -12.01 -11.24
CA ASN A 67 12.04 -11.39 -11.11
C ASN A 67 12.22 -10.38 -12.24
N PHE A 68 12.51 -9.12 -11.92
CA PHE A 68 12.87 -8.08 -12.91
C PHE A 68 14.18 -7.39 -12.53
N ASP A 69 14.86 -6.85 -13.54
CA ASP A 69 16.11 -6.11 -13.38
C ASP A 69 15.84 -4.69 -12.86
N CYS A 70 16.08 -4.47 -11.58
CA CYS A 70 15.75 -3.26 -10.86
C CYS A 70 17.02 -2.47 -10.53
N ALA A 71 17.05 -1.20 -10.93
CA ALA A 71 18.15 -0.30 -10.61
C ALA A 71 18.12 0.20 -9.15
N ASP A 72 16.97 0.08 -8.47
CA ASP A 72 16.76 0.60 -7.13
C ASP A 72 17.29 -0.34 -6.03
N VAL A 73 17.78 0.25 -4.95
CA VAL A 73 18.06 -0.48 -3.71
C VAL A 73 16.72 -0.73 -3.01
N VAL A 74 16.31 -1.98 -2.94
CA VAL A 74 15.07 -2.39 -2.28
C VAL A 74 15.40 -3.14 -0.99
N ALA A 75 14.92 -2.62 0.14
CA ALA A 75 15.01 -3.32 1.40
C ALA A 75 14.17 -4.62 1.37
N GLU A 76 14.56 -5.62 2.14
CA GLU A 76 13.76 -6.82 2.33
C GLU A 76 12.34 -6.46 2.76
N ASN A 77 11.34 -7.01 2.09
CA ASN A 77 9.91 -6.72 2.30
C ASN A 77 9.52 -5.24 2.21
N GLY A 78 10.36 -4.38 1.62
CA GLY A 78 10.05 -2.96 1.42
C GLY A 78 8.85 -2.70 0.51
N LEU A 79 8.45 -3.68 -0.30
CA LEU A 79 7.31 -3.63 -1.21
C LEU A 79 6.11 -4.48 -0.75
N GLN A 80 6.21 -5.14 0.41
CA GLN A 80 5.16 -6.01 0.94
C GLN A 80 3.82 -5.29 1.09
N GLY A 81 2.73 -5.94 0.68
CA GLY A 81 1.37 -5.38 0.69
C GLY A 81 1.12 -4.33 -0.40
N GLY A 82 2.11 -4.10 -1.25
CA GLY A 82 2.02 -3.27 -2.44
C GLY A 82 1.51 -4.05 -3.66
N TYR A 83 1.79 -3.50 -4.84
CA TYR A 83 1.32 -4.07 -6.11
C TYR A 83 2.43 -4.09 -7.15
N VAL A 84 2.50 -5.19 -7.89
CA VAL A 84 3.13 -5.26 -9.21
C VAL A 84 2.11 -4.84 -10.25
N CYS A 85 2.47 -3.90 -11.11
CA CYS A 85 1.63 -3.29 -12.11
C CYS A 85 2.21 -3.53 -13.51
N ARG A 86 1.35 -3.99 -14.42
CA ARG A 86 1.59 -3.98 -15.87
C ARG A 86 0.68 -2.94 -16.51
N TYR A 87 1.26 -2.04 -17.29
CA TYR A 87 0.56 -0.91 -17.91
C TYR A 87 0.16 -1.14 -19.38
N VAL A 88 0.62 -2.23 -19.98
CA VAL A 88 0.28 -2.61 -21.36
C VAL A 88 -0.82 -3.68 -21.36
N ALA A 89 -1.62 -3.71 -22.42
CA ALA A 89 -2.76 -4.64 -22.52
C ALA A 89 -2.29 -6.10 -22.67
N PRO A 90 -2.95 -7.07 -22.01
CA PRO A 90 -3.88 -6.90 -20.89
C PRO A 90 -3.21 -6.33 -19.62
N ALA A 91 -3.66 -5.16 -19.17
CA ALA A 91 -3.14 -4.52 -17.97
C ALA A 91 -3.59 -5.27 -16.72
N PHE A 92 -2.72 -5.40 -15.72
CA PHE A 92 -3.05 -6.06 -14.46
C PHE A 92 -2.34 -5.43 -13.27
N ARG A 93 -2.85 -5.77 -12.09
CA ARG A 93 -2.19 -5.49 -10.82
C ARG A 93 -2.23 -6.74 -9.94
N CYS A 94 -1.06 -7.22 -9.53
CA CYS A 94 -0.93 -8.37 -8.64
C CYS A 94 -0.38 -7.92 -7.28
N ARG A 95 -0.91 -8.48 -6.19
CA ARG A 95 -0.49 -8.13 -4.84
C ARG A 95 0.86 -8.74 -4.50
N ILE A 96 1.70 -7.96 -3.82
CA ILE A 96 3.01 -8.40 -3.37
C ILE A 96 2.89 -9.04 -1.97
N LYS A 97 3.27 -10.32 -1.85
CA LYS A 97 3.38 -11.04 -0.59
C LYS A 97 4.68 -10.71 0.14
N SER A 98 5.80 -10.68 -0.59
CA SER A 98 7.14 -10.40 -0.06
C SER A 98 8.11 -10.09 -1.19
N ASN A 99 9.26 -9.48 -0.85
CA ASN A 99 10.39 -9.30 -1.77
C ASN A 99 11.71 -9.53 -1.04
N LEU A 100 12.70 -10.08 -1.74
CA LEU A 100 14.06 -10.17 -1.20
C LEU A 100 14.73 -8.80 -1.21
N LYS A 101 15.76 -8.63 -0.37
CA LYS A 101 16.63 -7.46 -0.42
C LYS A 101 17.40 -7.44 -1.74
N THR A 102 17.46 -6.28 -2.40
CA THR A 102 18.25 -6.05 -3.62
C THR A 102 19.09 -4.78 -3.44
N ALA A 103 20.39 -4.87 -3.73
CA ALA A 103 21.30 -3.71 -3.71
C ALA A 103 21.32 -2.96 -5.06
N ALA A 104 21.14 -3.70 -6.16
CA ALA A 104 20.83 -3.30 -7.53
C ALA A 104 20.83 -4.61 -8.34
N GLY A 105 20.10 -4.69 -9.45
CA GLY A 105 19.98 -5.88 -10.28
C GLY A 105 18.68 -6.65 -10.02
N ILE A 106 18.73 -7.98 -10.01
CA ILE A 106 17.50 -8.78 -9.95
C ILE A 106 16.76 -8.56 -8.61
N LEU A 107 15.53 -8.05 -8.73
CA LEU A 107 14.56 -7.99 -7.63
C LEU A 107 13.59 -9.15 -7.74
N ALA A 108 13.62 -10.03 -6.75
CA ALA A 108 12.70 -11.16 -6.64
C ALA A 108 11.48 -10.81 -5.79
N ILE A 109 10.29 -10.93 -6.39
CA ILE A 109 9.00 -10.62 -5.77
C ILE A 109 8.14 -11.88 -5.75
N THR A 110 7.68 -12.24 -4.55
CA THR A 110 6.63 -13.24 -4.38
C THR A 110 5.28 -12.56 -4.39
N LEU A 111 4.39 -12.98 -5.28
CA LEU A 111 3.03 -12.52 -5.40
C LEU A 111 2.10 -13.28 -4.46
N ARG A 112 1.03 -12.62 -4.01
CA ARG A 112 -0.04 -13.25 -3.23
C ARG A 112 -0.94 -14.09 -4.11
N ASP A 113 -1.28 -13.55 -5.26
CA ASP A 113 -2.11 -14.17 -6.28
C ASP A 113 -1.25 -14.43 -7.52
N PRO A 114 -1.45 -15.56 -8.22
CA PRO A 114 -0.67 -15.89 -9.41
C PRO A 114 -0.88 -14.88 -10.55
N LEU A 115 0.10 -14.78 -11.44
CA LEU A 115 -0.02 -13.95 -12.65
C LEU A 115 -1.25 -14.34 -13.48
N PRO A 116 -2.10 -13.37 -13.85
CA PRO A 116 -3.32 -13.64 -14.62
C PRO A 116 -3.03 -13.81 -16.12
N VAL A 117 -1.86 -13.36 -16.59
CA VAL A 117 -1.43 -13.40 -18.00
C VAL A 117 0.07 -13.63 -18.08
N VAL A 118 0.56 -14.07 -19.24
CA VAL A 118 2.00 -14.13 -19.54
C VAL A 118 2.58 -12.71 -19.58
N ILE A 119 3.78 -12.55 -19.04
CA ILE A 119 4.60 -11.34 -19.19
C ILE A 119 5.73 -11.67 -20.16
N GLY A 120 5.92 -10.87 -21.22
CA GLY A 120 6.96 -11.10 -22.22
C GLY A 120 8.36 -10.56 -21.84
N VAL A 121 9.40 -11.05 -22.52
CA VAL A 121 10.84 -10.77 -22.29
C VAL A 121 11.30 -9.32 -22.51
N THR A 122 10.44 -8.41 -22.96
CA THR A 122 10.76 -6.99 -23.23
C THR A 122 9.89 -6.02 -22.46
N GLU A 123 9.11 -6.50 -21.51
CA GLU A 123 8.16 -5.67 -20.79
C GLU A 123 8.82 -4.95 -19.61
N TRP A 124 8.38 -3.71 -19.39
CA TRP A 124 8.70 -2.98 -18.18
C TRP A 124 7.59 -3.21 -17.15
N ILE A 125 7.97 -3.66 -15.97
CA ILE A 125 7.07 -3.88 -14.84
C ILE A 125 7.45 -2.94 -13.72
N ALA A 126 6.43 -2.36 -13.08
CA ALA A 126 6.61 -1.51 -11.92
C ALA A 126 6.03 -2.18 -10.67
N ALA A 127 6.73 -2.07 -9.56
CA ALA A 127 6.31 -2.50 -8.25
C ALA A 127 6.22 -1.28 -7.32
N TYR A 128 5.04 -1.09 -6.74
CA TYR A 128 4.76 -0.01 -5.81
C TYR A 128 4.66 -0.57 -4.40
N PRO A 129 5.26 0.08 -3.40
CA PRO A 129 5.06 -0.28 -2.00
C PRO A 129 3.60 -0.08 -1.58
N SER A 130 3.19 -0.72 -0.48
CA SER A 130 1.89 -0.41 0.11
C SER A 130 1.84 1.06 0.52
N ILE A 131 0.75 1.76 0.19
CA ILE A 131 0.50 3.12 0.67
C ILE A 131 0.43 3.20 2.21
N TYR A 132 0.21 2.06 2.87
CA TYR A 132 0.17 1.92 4.33
C TYR A 132 1.48 1.35 4.92
N SER A 133 2.47 0.98 4.10
CA SER A 133 3.80 0.60 4.60
C SER A 133 4.54 1.79 5.26
N ARG A 134 3.95 2.99 5.20
CA ARG A 134 4.56 4.28 5.58
C ARG A 134 3.61 5.15 6.40
N ILE A 135 2.93 4.54 7.37
CA ILE A 135 2.25 5.32 8.41
C ILE A 135 3.32 5.64 9.47
N LEU A 136 3.91 6.84 9.41
CA LEU A 136 4.98 7.32 10.29
C LEU A 136 4.58 7.40 11.78
N LYS A 137 3.29 7.26 12.10
CA LYS A 137 2.78 7.09 13.46
C LYS A 137 1.83 5.89 13.54
N ALA A 138 2.29 4.79 14.11
CA ALA A 138 1.38 3.82 14.70
C ALA A 138 0.67 4.49 15.89
N GLY A 139 -0.66 4.64 15.81
CA GLY A 139 -1.45 5.29 16.84
C GLY A 139 -2.19 6.52 16.34
N GLY A 140 -3.35 6.30 15.74
CA GLY A 140 -4.44 7.29 15.71
C GLY A 140 -5.11 7.46 17.09
N VAL A 141 -4.36 7.26 18.17
CA VAL A 141 -4.73 7.60 19.54
C VAL A 141 -3.47 8.21 20.12
N SER A 142 -3.43 9.54 20.27
CA SER A 142 -2.41 10.10 21.15
C SER A 142 -2.70 9.53 22.55
N ALA A 143 -1.71 8.87 23.15
CA ALA A 143 -1.86 8.16 24.43
C ALA A 143 -2.13 9.09 25.63
N LEU A 144 -2.50 10.36 25.42
CA LEU A 144 -2.44 11.40 26.44
C LEU A 144 -3.59 12.42 26.47
N HIS A 145 -4.65 12.31 25.66
CA HIS A 145 -5.77 13.24 25.84
C HIS A 145 -7.14 12.58 25.88
N ALA A 146 -7.74 12.72 27.07
CA ALA A 146 -9.10 12.39 27.39
C ALA A 146 -10.10 13.09 26.45
N VAL A 147 -11.07 12.30 26.00
CA VAL A 147 -12.48 12.66 25.75
C VAL A 147 -12.72 14.07 25.19
N GLY A 148 -12.77 14.20 23.86
CA GLY A 148 -13.30 15.40 23.24
C GLY A 148 -13.13 15.51 21.72
N GLY A 149 -14.08 14.95 20.96
CA GLY A 149 -14.55 15.52 19.68
C GLY A 149 -13.79 15.22 18.36
N ASN A 150 -14.59 14.97 17.33
CA ASN A 150 -14.36 15.02 15.85
C ASN A 150 -13.34 14.03 15.23
N LEU A 151 -13.31 13.82 13.89
CA LEU A 151 -13.31 12.54 13.13
C LEU A 151 -12.03 12.16 12.31
N VAL A 152 -11.53 10.89 12.30
CA VAL A 152 -10.43 10.34 11.45
C VAL A 152 -10.70 8.89 11.00
N ILE A 153 -10.06 8.42 9.92
CA ILE A 153 -10.09 7.03 9.46
C ILE A 153 -8.75 6.33 9.79
N GLY A 154 -8.78 5.24 10.57
CA GLY A 154 -7.59 4.44 10.93
C GLY A 154 -7.69 2.97 10.48
N LYS A 155 -6.56 2.36 10.11
CA LYS A 155 -6.43 0.92 9.80
C LYS A 155 -6.50 0.11 11.09
N ALA A 156 -7.42 -0.85 11.16
CA ALA A 156 -7.48 -1.78 12.28
C ALA A 156 -6.35 -2.82 12.16
N ASN A 157 -5.55 -3.00 13.22
CA ASN A 157 -4.75 -4.21 13.38
C ASN A 157 -5.71 -5.34 13.74
N GLU A 158 -5.83 -6.33 12.87
CA GLU A 158 -6.45 -7.61 13.24
C GLU A 158 -5.36 -8.42 13.98
N GLY A 159 -5.39 -8.32 15.31
CA GLY A 159 -4.69 -9.24 16.20
C GLY A 159 -5.47 -10.55 16.34
N VAL A 160 -4.70 -11.62 16.50
CA VAL A 160 -5.07 -13.02 16.74
C VAL A 160 -6.18 -13.18 17.78
#